data_AF-A0A2S6X837-F1
#
_entry.id   AF-A0A2S6X837-F1
#
_cell.length_a   1.000
_cell.length_b   1.000
_cell.length_c   1.000
_cell.angle_alpha   90.00
_cell.angle_beta   90.00
_cell.angle_gamma   90.00
#
_symmetry.space_group_name_H-M   'P 1'
#
loop_
_entity.id
_entity.type
_entity.pdbx_description
1 polymer ?
#
loop_
_entity_poly.entity_id
_entity_poly.type
_entity_poly.pdbx_seq_one_letter_code
_entity_poly.pdbx_strand_id
1 'polypeptide(L)'
;MTLGELIAVLEAEDPAKEVARGFTHPHSYRGYYRDLAFEPAGRTTVGEMLADAYAALGETFEGWKGGDFTMGRDTDVWLSYEGCCSDEEITAASLAAMLASMAEAAA
;
A
#
# COMPACT_ATOMS: atom_id res chain seq x y z
N MET A 1 9.27 3.10 1.85
CA MET A 1 9.13 2.48 3.20
C MET A 1 8.87 1.00 3.00
N THR A 2 8.97 0.19 4.05
CA THR A 2 8.65 -1.25 3.97
C THR A 2 7.20 -1.56 4.35
N LEU A 3 6.71 -2.74 3.97
CA LEU A 3 5.39 -3.26 4.36
C LEU A 3 5.22 -3.33 5.88
N GLY A 4 6.26 -3.70 6.62
CA GLY A 4 6.24 -3.72 8.07
C GLY A 4 6.11 -2.33 8.69
N GLU A 5 6.81 -1.33 8.13
CA GLU A 5 6.69 0.06 8.54
C GLU A 5 5.29 0.62 8.22
N LEU A 6 4.76 0.31 7.04
CA LEU A 6 3.42 0.69 6.61
C LEU A 6 2.35 0.17 7.58
N ILE A 7 2.41 -1.14 7.90
CA ILE A 7 1.49 -1.77 8.86
C ILE A 7 1.59 -1.08 10.21
N ALA A 8 2.80 -0.86 10.74
CA ALA A 8 2.98 -0.25 12.04
C ALA A 8 2.39 1.16 12.14
N VAL A 9 2.48 1.97 11.07
CA VAL A 9 1.86 3.30 11.02
C VAL A 9 0.34 3.20 10.98
N LEU A 10 -0.21 2.34 10.11
CA LEU A 10 -1.66 2.17 9.98
C LEU A 10 -2.32 1.60 11.24
N GLU A 11 -1.63 0.70 11.96
CA GLU A 11 -2.09 0.14 13.24
C GLU A 11 -2.18 1.18 14.38
N ALA A 12 -1.39 2.24 14.30
CA ALA A 12 -1.40 3.32 15.29
C ALA A 12 -2.54 4.33 15.05
N GLU A 13 -3.18 4.29 13.89
CA GLU A 13 -4.27 5.19 13.49
C GLU A 13 -5.65 4.61 13.87
N ASP A 14 -6.67 5.46 13.91
CA ASP A 14 -8.06 5.00 14.08
C ASP A 14 -8.49 4.24 12.82
N PRO A 15 -8.84 2.94 12.88
CA PRO A 15 -9.24 2.17 11.70
C PRO A 15 -10.52 2.71 11.04
N ALA A 16 -11.37 3.44 11.76
CA ALA A 16 -12.57 4.07 11.20
C ALA A 16 -12.29 5.41 10.51
N LYS A 17 -11.05 5.91 10.57
CA LYS A 17 -10.66 7.15 9.91
C LYS A 17 -10.77 7.01 8.39
N GLU A 18 -11.61 7.83 7.79
CA GLU A 18 -11.72 7.94 6.34
C GLU A 18 -10.54 8.74 5.77
N VAL A 19 -10.06 8.33 4.61
CA VAL A 19 -9.10 9.06 3.77
C VAL A 19 -9.71 9.30 2.40
N ALA A 20 -9.41 10.43 1.76
CA ALA A 20 -9.93 10.78 0.44
C ALA A 20 -9.14 10.13 -0.69
N ARG A 21 -7.89 9.78 -0.40
CA ARG A 21 -6.92 9.15 -1.31
C ARG A 21 -6.20 8.06 -0.53
N GLY A 22 -6.66 6.82 -0.67
CA GLY A 22 -6.00 5.66 -0.07
C GLY A 22 -5.43 4.73 -1.12
N PHE A 23 -5.31 3.46 -0.78
CA PHE A 23 -4.86 2.42 -1.68
C PHE A 23 -5.60 1.11 -1.41
N THR A 24 -5.55 0.18 -2.36
CA THR A 24 -6.12 -1.17 -2.25
C THR A 24 -5.45 -2.16 -3.20
N HIS A 25 -5.97 -3.40 -3.32
CA HIS A 25 -5.57 -4.40 -4.32
C HIS A 25 -4.06 -4.68 -4.34
N PRO A 26 -3.52 -5.37 -3.31
CA PRO A 26 -2.11 -5.73 -3.26
C PRO A 26 -1.71 -6.66 -4.42
N HIS A 27 -0.59 -6.37 -5.08
CA HIS A 27 -0.06 -7.18 -6.18
C HIS A 27 1.46 -7.01 -6.34
N SER A 28 2.11 -7.93 -7.09
CA SER A 28 3.55 -7.83 -7.37
C SER A 28 3.86 -6.58 -8.21
N TYR A 29 4.76 -5.73 -7.70
CA TYR A 29 5.15 -4.50 -8.39
C TYR A 29 5.89 -4.81 -9.69
N ARG A 30 5.48 -4.21 -10.82
CA ARG A 30 6.07 -4.57 -12.13
C ARG A 30 7.48 -4.05 -12.37
N GLY A 31 7.90 -3.01 -11.63
CA GLY A 31 9.28 -2.52 -11.69
C GLY A 31 10.27 -3.51 -11.05
N TYR A 32 9.90 -4.05 -9.89
CA TYR A 32 10.68 -5.04 -9.15
C TYR A 32 9.74 -6.09 -8.57
N TYR A 33 9.70 -7.30 -9.16
CA TYR A 33 8.69 -8.31 -8.79
C TYR A 33 8.75 -8.80 -7.33
N ARG A 34 9.88 -8.59 -6.65
CA ARG A 34 10.07 -8.88 -5.22
C ARG A 34 9.44 -7.84 -4.29
N ASP A 35 8.99 -6.72 -4.84
CA ASP A 35 8.38 -5.62 -4.13
C ASP A 35 6.86 -5.69 -4.27
N LEU A 36 6.14 -5.05 -3.35
CA LEU A 36 4.70 -5.04 -3.28
C LEU A 36 4.15 -3.71 -3.81
N ALA A 37 3.10 -3.75 -4.61
CA ALA A 37 2.35 -2.57 -5.01
C ALA A 37 0.90 -2.65 -4.52
N PHE A 38 0.33 -1.49 -4.26
CA PHE A 38 -1.10 -1.28 -4.07
C PHE A 38 -1.60 -0.33 -5.15
N GLU A 39 -2.81 -0.55 -5.62
CA GLU A 39 -3.48 0.38 -6.52
C GLU A 39 -3.94 1.63 -5.78
N PRO A 40 -3.83 2.83 -6.39
CA PRO A 40 -4.49 4.02 -5.87
C PRO A 40 -6.00 3.79 -5.70
N ALA A 41 -6.53 4.11 -4.53
CA ALA A 41 -7.95 4.09 -4.25
C ALA A 41 -8.47 5.51 -3.98
N GLY A 42 -9.76 5.71 -4.24
CA GLY A 42 -10.46 6.93 -3.86
C GLY A 42 -10.70 6.99 -2.34
N ARG A 43 -11.94 7.29 -1.96
CA ARG A 43 -12.33 7.26 -0.54
C ARG A 43 -12.29 5.83 -0.01
N THR A 44 -11.59 5.63 1.10
CA THR A 44 -11.45 4.37 1.82
C THR A 44 -11.19 4.67 3.31
N THR A 45 -11.05 3.65 4.13
CA THR A 45 -10.68 3.78 5.54
C THR A 45 -9.25 3.29 5.79
N VAL A 46 -8.65 3.78 6.88
CA VAL A 46 -7.38 3.24 7.39
C VAL A 46 -7.49 1.73 7.65
N GLY A 47 -8.62 1.27 8.18
CA GLY A 47 -8.87 -0.15 8.44
C GLY A 47 -8.85 -1.01 7.18
N GLU A 48 -9.41 -0.52 6.06
CA GLU A 48 -9.38 -1.22 4.76
C GLU A 48 -7.96 -1.26 4.19
N MET A 49 -7.22 -0.13 4.23
CA MET A 49 -5.81 -0.09 3.82
C MET A 49 -4.94 -1.04 4.65
N LEU A 50 -5.19 -1.10 5.96
CA LEU A 50 -4.49 -2.01 6.87
C LEU A 50 -4.83 -3.47 6.59
N ALA A 51 -6.10 -3.78 6.28
CA ALA A 51 -6.51 -5.13 5.91
C ALA A 51 -5.81 -5.61 4.65
N ASP A 52 -5.69 -4.76 3.62
CA ASP A 52 -4.95 -5.08 2.40
C ASP A 52 -3.45 -5.28 2.66
N ALA A 53 -2.84 -4.45 3.51
CA ALA A 53 -1.44 -4.62 3.91
C ALA A 53 -1.21 -5.94 4.67
N TYR A 54 -2.14 -6.31 5.55
CA TYR A 54 -2.08 -7.60 6.26
C TYR A 54 -2.32 -8.79 5.34
N ALA A 55 -3.23 -8.68 4.38
CA ALA A 55 -3.51 -9.74 3.40
C ALA A 55 -2.28 -10.03 2.52
N ALA A 56 -1.47 -9.01 2.22
CA ALA A 56 -0.24 -9.18 1.46
C ALA A 56 0.92 -9.77 2.29
N LEU A 57 0.92 -9.60 3.62
CA LEU A 57 2.03 -10.03 4.46
C LEU A 57 2.12 -11.56 4.54
N GLY A 58 3.20 -12.11 4.01
CA GLY A 58 3.44 -13.55 3.90
C GLY A 58 2.80 -14.20 2.67
N GLU A 59 2.04 -13.44 1.89
CA GLU A 59 1.43 -13.92 0.65
C GLU A 59 2.47 -13.99 -0.46
N THR A 60 2.27 -14.94 -1.38
CA THR A 60 3.16 -15.16 -2.52
C THR A 60 2.48 -14.74 -3.81
N PHE A 61 3.10 -13.82 -4.54
CA PHE A 61 2.60 -13.31 -5.80
C PHE A 61 3.43 -13.85 -6.97
N GLU A 62 2.76 -14.26 -8.04
CA GLU A 62 3.42 -14.72 -9.26
C GLU A 62 3.93 -13.52 -10.08
N GLY A 63 5.22 -13.57 -10.45
CA GLY A 63 5.82 -12.58 -11.33
C GLY A 63 5.34 -12.73 -12.78
N TRP A 64 5.18 -11.61 -13.50
CA TRP A 64 4.73 -11.63 -14.91
C TRP A 64 5.61 -12.48 -15.84
N LYS A 65 6.91 -12.58 -15.53
CA LYS A 65 7.89 -13.40 -16.28
C LYS A 65 8.14 -14.76 -15.62
N GLY A 66 7.26 -15.18 -14.73
CA GLY A 66 7.42 -16.33 -13.85
C GLY A 66 8.21 -16.00 -12.58
N GLY A 67 8.15 -16.92 -11.62
CA GLY A 67 8.76 -16.81 -10.30
C GLY A 67 7.76 -16.45 -9.22
N ASP A 68 8.04 -16.90 -8.01
CA ASP A 68 7.20 -16.72 -6.83
C ASP A 68 7.88 -15.76 -5.86
N PHE A 69 7.17 -14.69 -5.50
CA PHE A 69 7.71 -13.65 -4.62
C PHE A 69 6.84 -13.52 -3.38
N THR A 70 7.35 -14.00 -2.25
CA THR A 70 6.70 -13.89 -0.95
C THR A 70 6.98 -12.53 -0.32
N MET A 71 5.92 -11.79 0.05
CA MET A 71 6.06 -10.45 0.61
C MET A 71 6.29 -10.54 2.12
N GLY A 72 7.39 -9.96 2.59
CA GLY A 72 7.78 -9.94 4.00
C GLY A 72 7.63 -8.55 4.60
N ARG A 73 7.98 -8.42 5.89
CA ARG A 73 8.00 -7.11 6.56
C ARG A 73 9.00 -6.13 5.95
N ASP A 74 10.08 -6.63 5.35
CA ASP A 74 11.13 -5.82 4.75
C ASP A 74 10.89 -5.53 3.25
N THR A 75 9.72 -5.92 2.72
CA THR A 75 9.34 -5.68 1.33
C THR A 75 9.02 -4.21 1.11
N ASP A 76 9.64 -3.58 0.12
CA ASP A 76 9.34 -2.21 -0.28
C ASP A 76 7.94 -2.10 -0.91
N VAL A 77 7.26 -0.97 -0.65
CA VAL A 77 5.86 -0.75 -1.06
C VAL A 77 5.71 0.41 -2.04
N TRP A 78 4.86 0.20 -3.06
CA TRP A 78 4.67 1.10 -4.20
C TRP A 78 3.19 1.40 -4.43
N LEU A 79 2.90 2.55 -5.07
CA LEU A 79 1.56 2.91 -5.51
C LEU A 79 1.47 2.79 -7.04
N SER A 80 0.91 1.70 -7.54
CA SER A 80 0.84 1.39 -8.98
C SER A 80 -0.41 0.60 -9.32
N TYR A 81 -0.93 0.75 -10.54
CA TYR A 81 -1.97 -0.15 -11.04
C TYR A 81 -1.37 -1.49 -11.45
N GLU A 82 -2.12 -2.58 -11.30
CA GLU A 82 -1.67 -3.90 -11.72
C GLU A 82 -1.29 -3.89 -13.22
N GLY A 83 -0.15 -4.49 -13.54
CA GLY A 83 0.38 -4.46 -14.91
C GLY A 83 1.16 -3.20 -15.28
N CYS A 84 1.18 -2.17 -14.42
CA CYS A 84 1.96 -0.95 -14.61
C CYS A 84 3.20 -0.89 -13.70
N CYS A 85 4.16 -0.05 -14.07
CA CYS A 85 5.23 0.41 -13.19
C CYS A 85 5.16 1.93 -13.08
N SER A 86 4.98 2.43 -11.87
CA SER A 86 4.95 3.86 -11.53
C SER A 86 6.20 4.20 -10.74
N ASP A 87 6.72 5.41 -10.88
CA ASP A 87 7.84 5.89 -10.06
C ASP A 87 7.39 6.40 -8.67
N GLU A 88 6.27 5.89 -8.15
CA GLU A 88 5.66 6.33 -6.88
C GLU A 88 5.83 5.28 -5.79
N GLU A 89 6.90 5.43 -5.02
CA GLU A 89 7.11 4.68 -3.79
C GLU A 89 6.18 5.21 -2.68
N ILE A 90 5.62 4.32 -1.85
CA ILE A 90 4.96 4.74 -0.63
C ILE A 90 6.05 5.11 0.38
N THR A 91 6.13 6.41 0.68
CA THR A 91 7.10 6.99 1.63
C THR A 91 6.36 7.50 2.85
N ALA A 92 7.08 7.75 3.96
CA ALA A 92 6.46 8.28 5.17
C ALA A 92 5.70 9.60 4.89
N ALA A 93 6.22 10.42 3.97
CA ALA A 93 5.59 11.66 3.56
C ALA A 93 4.30 11.43 2.75
N SER A 94 4.30 10.50 1.78
CA SER A 94 3.08 10.24 0.99
C SER A 94 2.00 9.57 1.83
N LEU A 95 2.36 8.64 2.72
CA LEU A 95 1.42 8.04 3.67
C LEU A 95 0.82 9.09 4.62
N ALA A 96 1.65 9.99 5.17
CA ALA A 96 1.16 11.08 6.02
C ALA A 96 0.17 11.99 5.27
N ALA A 97 0.42 12.27 3.99
CA ALA A 97 -0.50 13.03 3.14
C ALA A 97 -1.82 12.29 2.91
N MET A 98 -1.79 10.97 2.67
CA MET A 98 -3.00 10.15 2.57
C MET A 98 -3.83 10.22 3.86
N LEU A 99 -3.19 10.05 5.01
CA LEU A 99 -3.83 10.12 6.33
C LEU A 99 -4.40 11.51 6.67
N ALA A 100 -3.88 12.58 6.07
CA ALA A 100 -4.38 13.95 6.24
C ALA A 100 -5.46 14.34 5.21
N SER A 101 -5.67 13.54 4.16
CA SER A 101 -6.43 13.94 2.97
C SER A 101 -7.92 14.27 3.18
N MET A 102 -8.54 13.77 4.26
CA MET A 102 -9.91 14.16 4.64
C MET A 102 -9.97 15.41 5.53
N ALA A 103 -8.89 15.75 6.23
CA ALA A 103 -8.84 16.96 7.05
C ALA A 103 -8.79 18.24 6.19
N GLU A 104 -8.20 18.15 4.99
CA GLU A 104 -8.12 19.26 4.04
C GLU A 104 -9.41 19.48 3.23
N ALA A 105 -10.28 18.46 3.11
CA ALA A 105 -11.53 18.57 2.35
C ALA A 105 -12.66 19.31 3.10
N ALA A 106 -12.44 19.67 4.37
CA ALA A 106 -13.41 20.36 5.23
C ALA A 106 -13.19 21.89 5.32
N ALA A 107 -12.35 22.47 4.45
CA ALA A 107 -12.02 23.90 4.42
C ALA A 107 -12.64 24.64 3.22
#